data_AF-A0A932T980-F1
#
_entry.id   AF-A0A932T980-F1
#
_cell.length_a   1.000
_cell.length_b   1.000
_cell.length_c   1.000
_cell.angle_alpha   90.00
_cell.angle_beta   90.00
_cell.angle_gamma   90.00
#
_symmetry.space_group_name_H-M   'P 1'
#
loop_
_entity.id
_entity.type
_entity.pdbx_description
1 polymer ?
#
loop_
_entity_poly.entity_id
_entity_poly.type
_entity_poly.pdbx_seq_one_letter_code
_entity_poly.pdbx_strand_id
1 'polypeptide(L)'
;MRKEGHHHHEHGKVIKALNLTEAQQQQLKANNESFREQMKALDKNEGITVKESRDRKEALVKDKKAKFEALLTPEQKAKLETFKKERTAKHDSMSAKRLEKMKVTLSLSDKQVTALKAHKEATHAKLKAIKENEQLSRTERQAQIAAIREANKNSFKTILTPEQLTKWQELKKQKMDRRSI
;
A
#
# COMPACT_ATOMS: atom_id res chain seq x y z
N MET A 1 -17.97 2.34 -3.14
CA MET A 1 -17.00 3.10 -3.98
C MET A 1 -15.62 3.12 -3.33
N ARG A 2 -14.60 2.46 -3.92
CA ARG A 2 -13.20 2.56 -3.45
C ARG A 2 -12.57 3.82 -4.08
N LYS A 3 -12.15 4.80 -3.26
CA LYS A 3 -11.47 6.02 -3.74
C LYS A 3 -10.08 5.66 -4.32
N GLU A 4 -9.99 5.54 -5.64
CA GLU A 4 -8.76 5.57 -6.43
C GLU A 4 -8.21 7.00 -6.43
N GLY A 5 -7.21 7.34 -5.59
CA GLY A 5 -6.81 8.76 -5.51
C GLY A 5 -5.41 9.12 -5.02
N HIS A 6 -4.56 8.18 -4.59
CA HIS A 6 -3.19 8.52 -4.16
C HIS A 6 -2.09 7.69 -4.82
N HIS A 7 -2.33 6.40 -5.12
CA HIS A 7 -1.30 5.59 -5.79
C HIS A 7 -1.12 5.93 -7.29
N HIS A 8 -2.15 6.41 -7.97
CA HIS A 8 -2.07 6.79 -9.39
C HIS A 8 -1.19 8.01 -9.64
N HIS A 9 -1.11 8.94 -8.67
CA HIS A 9 -0.47 10.24 -8.90
C HIS A 9 1.07 10.16 -8.92
N GLU A 10 1.68 9.37 -8.04
CA GLU A 10 3.14 9.17 -8.03
C GLU A 10 3.62 8.29 -9.20
N HIS A 11 2.85 7.27 -9.60
CA HIS A 11 3.16 6.47 -10.79
C HIS A 11 3.08 7.32 -12.07
N GLY A 12 2.08 8.22 -12.17
CA GLY A 12 1.96 9.14 -13.30
C GLY A 12 3.13 10.11 -13.42
N LYS A 13 3.70 10.58 -12.29
CA LYS A 13 4.87 11.47 -12.29
C LYS A 13 6.13 10.79 -12.82
N VAL A 14 6.40 9.56 -12.39
CA VAL A 14 7.56 8.78 -12.88
C VAL A 14 7.43 8.54 -14.38
N ILE A 15 6.28 8.07 -14.86
CA ILE A 15 6.06 7.82 -16.30
C ILE A 15 6.23 9.11 -17.13
N LYS A 16 5.68 10.24 -16.66
CA LYS A 16 5.88 11.54 -17.32
C LYS A 16 7.36 11.93 -17.37
N ALA A 17 8.10 11.72 -16.28
CA ALA A 17 9.51 12.07 -16.21
C ALA A 17 10.41 11.16 -17.07
N LEU A 18 9.96 9.96 -17.47
CA LEU A 18 10.70 9.10 -18.39
C LEU A 18 10.67 9.59 -19.84
N ASN A 19 9.85 10.61 -20.17
CA ASN A 19 9.74 11.18 -21.51
C ASN A 19 9.58 10.08 -22.58
N LEU A 20 8.63 9.17 -22.36
CA LEU A 20 8.39 8.06 -23.28
C LEU A 20 7.96 8.58 -24.65
N THR A 21 8.48 7.96 -25.72
CA THR A 21 8.05 8.24 -27.10
C THR A 21 6.58 7.86 -27.31
N GLU A 22 5.94 8.38 -28.35
CA GLU A 22 4.54 8.03 -28.65
C GLU A 22 4.34 6.52 -28.83
N ALA A 23 5.27 5.85 -29.53
CA ALA A 23 5.27 4.40 -29.70
C ALA A 23 5.40 3.66 -28.36
N GLN A 24 6.33 4.09 -27.49
CA GLN A 24 6.48 3.52 -26.13
C GLN A 24 5.21 3.74 -25.29
N GLN A 25 4.57 4.90 -25.39
CA GLN A 25 3.33 5.20 -24.67
C GLN A 25 2.16 4.33 -25.13
N GLN A 26 2.01 4.11 -26.45
CA GLN A 26 0.98 3.23 -27.00
C GLN A 26 1.18 1.78 -26.52
N GLN A 27 2.41 1.26 -26.61
CA GLN A 27 2.74 -0.08 -26.13
C GLN A 27 2.53 -0.22 -24.62
N LEU A 28 2.89 0.80 -23.84
CA LEU A 28 2.62 0.82 -22.40
C LEU A 28 1.12 0.79 -22.07
N LYS A 29 0.29 1.53 -22.82
CA LYS A 29 -1.17 1.51 -22.64
C LYS A 29 -1.73 0.11 -22.91
N ALA A 30 -1.39 -0.49 -24.06
CA ALA A 30 -1.83 -1.83 -24.42
C ALA A 30 -1.41 -2.88 -23.37
N ASN A 31 -0.14 -2.84 -22.91
CA ASN A 31 0.36 -3.71 -21.84
C ASN A 31 -0.40 -3.53 -20.51
N ASN A 32 -0.76 -2.29 -20.17
CA ASN A 32 -1.52 -2.00 -18.96
C ASN A 32 -2.97 -2.47 -19.05
N GLU A 33 -3.60 -2.35 -20.21
CA GLU A 33 -4.97 -2.82 -20.47
C GLU A 33 -5.03 -4.35 -20.37
N SER A 34 -4.15 -5.05 -21.07
CA SER A 34 -4.04 -6.51 -21.00
C SER A 34 -3.83 -7.00 -19.57
N PHE A 35 -2.88 -6.40 -18.83
CA PHE A 35 -2.66 -6.74 -17.43
C PHE A 35 -3.92 -6.49 -16.56
N ARG A 36 -4.65 -5.39 -16.81
CA ARG A 36 -5.88 -5.08 -16.07
C ARG A 36 -6.97 -6.11 -16.33
N GLU A 37 -7.11 -6.58 -17.56
CA GLU A 37 -8.07 -7.62 -17.93
C GLU A 37 -7.72 -8.96 -17.29
N GLN A 38 -6.45 -9.37 -17.35
CA GLN A 38 -5.97 -10.60 -16.70
C GLN A 38 -6.18 -10.56 -15.17
N MET A 39 -5.91 -9.42 -14.55
CA MET A 39 -6.17 -9.22 -13.12
C MET A 39 -7.67 -9.28 -12.79
N LYS A 40 -8.53 -8.67 -13.62
CA LYS A 40 -10.00 -8.75 -13.44
C LYS A 40 -10.50 -10.18 -13.57
N ALA A 41 -10.00 -10.94 -14.54
CA ALA A 41 -10.35 -12.34 -14.72
C ALA A 41 -9.92 -13.19 -13.51
N LEU A 42 -8.70 -12.95 -13.00
CA LEU A 42 -8.20 -13.59 -11.78
C LEU A 42 -9.06 -13.26 -10.56
N ASP A 43 -9.47 -11.98 -10.41
CA ASP A 43 -10.29 -11.53 -9.29
C ASP A 43 -11.73 -12.08 -9.32
N LYS A 44 -12.25 -12.43 -10.49
CA LYS A 44 -13.58 -13.05 -10.67
C LYS A 44 -13.58 -14.56 -10.40
N ASN A 45 -12.41 -15.20 -10.35
CA ASN A 45 -12.32 -16.61 -10.04
C ASN A 45 -12.48 -16.81 -8.53
N GLU A 46 -13.70 -17.12 -8.08
CA GLU A 46 -14.00 -17.28 -6.66
C GLU A 46 -13.51 -18.62 -6.07
N GLY A 47 -13.31 -19.63 -6.92
CA GLY A 47 -12.85 -20.96 -6.52
C GLY A 47 -11.34 -21.13 -6.42
N ILE A 48 -10.56 -20.10 -6.76
CA ILE A 48 -9.08 -20.16 -6.72
C ILE A 48 -8.56 -20.15 -5.28
N THR A 49 -7.57 -20.99 -4.99
CA THR A 49 -6.87 -20.96 -3.70
C THR A 49 -6.06 -19.66 -3.52
N VAL A 50 -5.72 -19.28 -2.29
CA VAL A 50 -4.85 -18.10 -2.06
C VAL A 50 -3.48 -18.30 -2.69
N LYS A 51 -2.95 -19.54 -2.64
CA LYS A 51 -1.68 -19.89 -3.28
C LYS A 51 -1.72 -19.64 -4.78
N GLU A 52 -2.67 -20.24 -5.49
CA GLU A 52 -2.77 -20.08 -6.95
C GLU A 52 -3.06 -18.62 -7.34
N SER A 53 -3.89 -17.92 -6.56
CA SER A 53 -4.14 -16.49 -6.76
C SER A 53 -2.87 -15.66 -6.62
N ARG A 54 -2.06 -15.95 -5.58
CA ARG A 54 -0.77 -15.29 -5.34
C ARG A 54 0.19 -15.56 -6.49
N ASP A 55 0.36 -16.82 -6.86
CA ASP A 55 1.35 -17.25 -7.85
C ASP A 55 1.00 -16.69 -9.24
N ARG A 56 -0.28 -16.74 -9.64
CA ARG A 56 -0.76 -16.11 -10.89
C ARG A 56 -0.56 -14.60 -10.87
N LYS A 57 -0.89 -13.94 -9.76
CA LYS A 57 -0.67 -12.50 -9.64
C LYS A 57 0.81 -12.13 -9.71
N GLU A 58 1.68 -12.92 -9.09
CA GLU A 58 3.13 -12.71 -9.15
C GLU A 58 3.64 -12.86 -10.57
N ALA A 59 3.20 -13.90 -11.29
CA ALA A 59 3.53 -14.10 -12.70
C ALA A 59 3.10 -12.91 -13.56
N LEU A 60 1.84 -12.44 -13.40
CA LEU A 60 1.33 -11.27 -14.12
C LEU A 60 2.12 -9.99 -13.81
N VAL A 61 2.53 -9.79 -12.55
CA VAL A 61 3.33 -8.62 -12.17
C VAL A 61 4.75 -8.70 -12.74
N LYS A 62 5.37 -9.90 -12.74
CA LYS A 62 6.68 -10.13 -13.36
C LYS A 62 6.64 -9.89 -14.87
N ASP A 63 5.65 -10.45 -15.56
CA ASP A 63 5.44 -10.25 -17.00
C ASP A 63 5.25 -8.77 -17.34
N LYS A 64 4.35 -8.08 -16.63
CA LYS A 64 4.14 -6.64 -16.80
C LYS A 64 5.44 -5.85 -16.61
N LYS A 65 6.21 -6.18 -15.57
CA LYS A 65 7.48 -5.50 -15.29
C LYS A 65 8.49 -5.75 -16.40
N ALA A 66 8.66 -6.98 -16.86
CA ALA A 66 9.56 -7.34 -17.94
C ALA A 66 9.19 -6.61 -19.24
N LYS A 67 7.89 -6.61 -19.60
CA LYS A 67 7.38 -5.86 -20.74
C LYS A 67 7.66 -4.37 -20.61
N PHE A 68 7.43 -3.77 -19.44
CA PHE A 68 7.76 -2.37 -19.22
C PHE A 68 9.26 -2.07 -19.36
N GLU A 69 10.13 -2.90 -18.78
CA GLU A 69 11.57 -2.72 -18.86
C GLU A 69 12.11 -2.92 -20.29
N ALA A 70 11.49 -3.79 -21.08
CA ALA A 70 11.83 -3.98 -22.50
C ALA A 70 11.50 -2.75 -23.36
N LEU A 71 10.51 -1.93 -22.97
CA LEU A 71 10.15 -0.71 -23.69
C LEU A 71 11.16 0.43 -23.49
N LEU A 72 11.92 0.42 -22.40
CA LEU A 72 12.75 1.55 -22.00
C LEU A 72 14.15 1.50 -22.63
N THR A 73 14.65 2.68 -23.00
CA THR A 73 16.06 2.87 -23.37
C THR A 73 16.98 2.72 -22.15
N PRO A 74 18.30 2.50 -22.34
CA PRO A 74 19.25 2.45 -21.22
C PRO A 74 19.21 3.69 -20.33
N GLU A 75 19.09 4.88 -20.91
CA GLU A 75 18.97 6.14 -20.17
C GLU A 75 17.69 6.23 -19.34
N GLN A 76 16.55 5.80 -19.93
CA GLN A 76 15.27 5.74 -19.22
C GLN A 76 15.31 4.73 -18.06
N LYS A 77 16.01 3.59 -18.23
CA LYS A 77 16.24 2.62 -17.15
C LYS A 77 17.05 3.22 -16.01
N ALA A 78 18.14 3.94 -16.32
CA ALA A 78 18.94 4.61 -15.30
C ALA A 78 18.10 5.62 -14.50
N LYS A 79 17.27 6.41 -15.19
CA LYS A 79 16.35 7.37 -14.55
C LYS A 79 15.27 6.68 -13.72
N LEU A 80 14.80 5.50 -14.13
CA LEU A 80 13.87 4.71 -13.33
C LEU A 80 14.52 4.22 -12.03
N GLU A 81 15.78 3.79 -12.06
CA GLU A 81 16.50 3.36 -10.87
C GLU A 81 16.75 4.51 -9.88
N THR A 82 17.04 5.72 -10.35
CA THR A 82 17.15 6.88 -9.45
C THR A 82 15.82 7.18 -8.76
N PHE A 83 14.71 7.19 -9.52
CA PHE A 83 13.38 7.36 -8.94
C PHE A 83 13.01 6.26 -7.94
N LYS A 84 13.42 5.01 -8.19
CA LYS A 84 13.22 3.90 -7.24
C LYS A 84 13.96 4.18 -5.93
N LYS A 85 15.23 4.58 -5.98
CA LYS A 85 16.04 4.90 -4.79
C LYS A 85 15.46 6.09 -4.02
N GLU A 86 15.11 7.18 -4.71
CA GLU A 86 14.49 8.36 -4.10
C GLU A 86 13.17 8.01 -3.42
N ARG A 87 12.34 7.18 -4.08
CA ARG A 87 11.07 6.74 -3.52
C ARG A 87 11.26 5.89 -2.27
N THR A 88 12.24 5.00 -2.25
CA THR A 88 12.57 4.20 -1.06
C THR A 88 13.03 5.10 0.08
N ALA A 89 13.97 6.01 -0.16
CA ALA A 89 14.44 6.98 0.85
C ALA A 89 13.30 7.87 1.38
N LYS A 90 12.40 8.32 0.48
CA LYS A 90 11.21 9.08 0.86
C LYS A 90 10.25 8.22 1.69
N HIS A 91 10.05 6.95 1.35
CA HIS A 91 9.18 6.06 2.11
C HIS A 91 9.68 5.87 3.55
N ASP A 92 10.98 5.63 3.71
CA ASP A 92 11.59 5.37 5.02
C ASP A 92 11.53 6.62 5.91
N SER A 93 11.86 7.79 5.35
CA SER A 93 11.75 9.06 6.07
C SER A 93 10.30 9.41 6.44
N MET A 94 9.32 9.02 5.63
CA MET A 94 7.90 9.32 5.88
C MET A 94 7.30 8.46 7.01
N SER A 95 7.77 7.23 7.20
CA SER A 95 7.33 6.39 8.32
C SER A 95 7.74 7.01 9.67
N ALA A 96 9.00 7.44 9.80
CA ALA A 96 9.50 8.11 10.99
C ALA A 96 8.76 9.44 11.24
N LYS A 97 8.64 10.29 10.20
CA LYS A 97 7.92 11.56 10.27
C LYS A 97 6.45 11.40 10.69
N ARG A 98 5.79 10.31 10.29
CA ARG A 98 4.39 10.05 10.69
C ARG A 98 4.28 9.80 12.19
N LEU A 99 5.20 9.02 12.78
CA LEU A 99 5.20 8.75 14.21
C LEU A 99 5.53 10.02 15.01
N GLU A 100 6.56 10.77 14.60
CA GLU A 100 6.92 12.04 15.25
C GLU A 100 5.78 13.05 15.20
N LYS A 101 5.14 13.20 14.03
CA LYS A 101 3.96 14.05 13.91
C LYS A 101 2.84 13.63 14.87
N MET A 102 2.61 12.32 15.02
CA MET A 102 1.60 11.81 15.95
C MET A 102 1.98 12.08 17.41
N LYS A 103 3.27 11.89 17.77
CA LYS A 103 3.83 12.20 19.09
C LYS A 103 3.55 13.64 19.48
N VAL A 104 3.90 14.60 18.61
CA VAL A 104 3.67 16.02 18.86
C VAL A 104 2.18 16.36 18.86
N THR A 105 1.43 15.89 17.86
CA THR A 105 0.03 16.28 17.70
C THR A 105 -0.86 15.80 18.86
N LEU A 106 -0.60 14.61 19.40
CA LEU A 106 -1.35 14.03 20.51
C LEU A 106 -0.64 14.21 21.85
N SER A 107 0.50 14.92 21.89
CA SER A 107 1.33 15.06 23.10
C SER A 107 1.59 13.71 23.78
N LEU A 108 2.04 12.71 23.01
CA LEU A 108 2.27 11.36 23.51
C LEU A 108 3.52 11.31 24.39
N SER A 109 3.44 10.57 25.50
CA SER A 109 4.61 10.26 26.32
C SER A 109 5.54 9.25 25.65
N ASP A 110 6.79 9.17 26.07
CA ASP A 110 7.75 8.20 25.53
C ASP A 110 7.32 6.74 25.78
N LYS A 111 6.64 6.49 26.91
CA LYS A 111 6.02 5.18 27.20
C LYS A 111 4.94 4.84 26.17
N GLN A 112 4.07 5.80 25.82
CA GLN A 112 3.04 5.61 24.81
C GLN A 112 3.63 5.42 23.40
N VAL A 113 4.69 6.16 23.05
CA VAL A 113 5.39 5.99 21.77
C VAL A 113 6.00 4.59 21.65
N THR A 114 6.61 4.09 22.73
CA THR A 114 7.18 2.73 22.78
C THR A 114 6.09 1.68 22.62
N ALA A 115 4.99 1.81 23.36
CA ALA A 115 3.84 0.92 23.24
C ALA A 115 3.25 0.91 21.82
N LEU A 116 3.19 2.07 21.15
CA LEU A 116 2.72 2.18 19.77
C LEU A 116 3.65 1.52 18.75
N LYS A 117 4.97 1.59 18.94
CA LYS A 117 5.93 0.89 18.08
C LYS A 117 5.76 -0.63 18.21
N ALA A 118 5.73 -1.14 19.44
CA ALA A 118 5.53 -2.56 19.71
C ALA A 118 4.18 -3.06 19.17
N HIS A 119 3.11 -2.28 19.36
CA HIS A 119 1.78 -2.56 18.81
C HIS A 119 1.79 -2.66 17.28
N LYS A 120 2.46 -1.72 16.59
CA LYS A 120 2.60 -1.74 15.13
C LYS A 120 3.36 -2.98 14.65
N GLU A 121 4.45 -3.35 15.31
CA GLU A 121 5.26 -4.52 14.97
C GLU A 121 4.49 -5.83 15.15
N ALA A 122 3.78 -5.97 16.28
CA ALA A 122 2.93 -7.13 16.54
C ALA A 122 1.82 -7.28 15.50
N THR A 123 1.14 -6.19 15.14
CA THR A 123 0.11 -6.21 14.09
C THR A 123 0.71 -6.53 12.72
N HIS A 124 1.89 -6.00 12.40
CA HIS A 124 2.58 -6.33 11.15
C HIS A 124 2.92 -7.82 11.08
N ALA A 125 3.44 -8.42 12.16
CA ALA A 125 3.73 -9.85 12.22
C ALA A 125 2.48 -10.71 11.99
N LYS A 126 1.35 -10.37 12.63
CA LYS A 126 0.06 -11.08 12.43
C LYS A 126 -0.42 -10.99 10.99
N LEU A 127 -0.34 -9.81 10.38
CA LEU A 127 -0.73 -9.60 8.98
C LEU A 127 0.20 -10.34 8.00
N LYS A 128 1.49 -10.39 8.31
CA LYS A 128 2.49 -11.13 7.52
C LYS A 128 2.19 -12.63 7.55
N ALA A 129 1.93 -13.21 8.72
CA ALA A 129 1.57 -14.62 8.87
C ALA A 129 0.34 -15.00 8.02
N ILE A 130 -0.71 -14.18 8.02
CA ILE A 130 -1.89 -14.41 7.15
C ILE A 130 -1.53 -14.33 5.67
N LYS A 131 -0.64 -13.41 5.29
CA LYS A 131 -0.22 -13.24 3.90
C LYS A 131 0.60 -14.44 3.40
N GLU A 132 1.41 -15.02 4.29
CA GLU A 132 2.28 -16.15 4.00
C GLU A 132 1.55 -17.50 4.12
N ASN A 133 0.39 -17.55 4.76
CA ASN A 133 -0.42 -18.75 4.84
C ASN A 133 -1.04 -19.08 3.47
N GLU A 134 -0.50 -20.11 2.83
CA GLU A 134 -0.92 -20.59 1.49
C GLU A 134 -2.25 -21.35 1.49
N GLN A 135 -2.70 -21.82 2.67
CA GLN A 135 -3.85 -22.72 2.80
C GLN A 135 -5.17 -21.99 3.02
N LEU A 136 -5.14 -20.70 3.36
CA LEU A 136 -6.37 -19.93 3.54
C LEU A 136 -7.10 -19.76 2.21
N SER A 137 -8.42 -19.83 2.23
CA SER A 137 -9.24 -19.29 1.15
C SER A 137 -9.24 -17.76 1.17
N ARG A 138 -9.72 -17.15 0.09
CA ARG A 138 -9.85 -15.69 -0.01
C ARG A 138 -10.79 -15.12 1.06
N THR A 139 -11.89 -15.80 1.34
CA THR A 139 -12.91 -15.40 2.33
C THR A 139 -12.36 -15.50 3.74
N GLU A 140 -11.69 -16.59 4.10
CA GLU A 140 -11.06 -16.77 5.41
C GLU A 140 -9.95 -15.74 5.64
N ARG A 141 -9.09 -15.52 4.63
CA ARG A 141 -8.07 -14.48 4.67
C ARG A 141 -8.68 -13.11 4.93
N GLN A 142 -9.80 -12.79 4.27
CA GLN A 142 -10.49 -11.50 4.46
C GLN A 142 -11.09 -11.39 5.87
N ALA A 143 -11.72 -12.44 6.38
CA ALA A 143 -12.29 -12.49 7.72
C ALA A 143 -11.21 -12.30 8.79
N GLN A 144 -10.07 -13.01 8.69
CA GLN A 144 -8.97 -12.88 9.63
C GLN A 144 -8.32 -11.48 9.60
N ILE A 145 -8.16 -10.89 8.41
CA ILE A 145 -7.67 -9.50 8.29
C ILE A 145 -8.66 -8.51 8.92
N ALA A 146 -9.96 -8.70 8.74
CA ALA A 146 -10.99 -7.86 9.34
C ALA A 146 -10.95 -7.96 10.88
N ALA A 147 -10.87 -9.18 11.42
CA ALA A 147 -10.74 -9.42 12.85
C ALA A 147 -9.49 -8.73 13.44
N ILE A 148 -8.32 -8.87 12.78
CA ILE A 148 -7.10 -8.16 13.21
C ILE A 148 -7.32 -6.64 13.16
N ARG A 149 -7.98 -6.09 12.14
CA ARG A 149 -8.19 -4.64 12.04
C ARG A 149 -9.05 -4.10 13.18
N GLU A 150 -10.14 -4.79 13.53
CA GLU A 150 -10.99 -4.38 14.65
C GLU A 150 -10.26 -4.54 15.99
N ALA A 151 -9.59 -5.66 16.22
CA ALA A 151 -8.77 -5.87 17.42
C ALA A 151 -7.65 -4.82 17.54
N ASN A 152 -6.97 -4.51 16.42
CA ASN A 152 -5.92 -3.49 16.34
C ASN A 152 -6.45 -2.09 16.63
N LYS A 153 -7.65 -1.76 16.14
CA LYS A 153 -8.30 -0.47 16.40
C LYS A 153 -8.63 -0.31 17.87
N ASN A 154 -9.12 -1.35 18.54
CA ASN A 154 -9.46 -1.30 19.96
C ASN A 154 -8.20 -1.21 20.83
N SER A 155 -7.22 -2.09 20.60
CA SER A 155 -5.94 -2.07 21.33
C SER A 155 -5.11 -0.80 21.09
N PHE A 156 -5.24 -0.15 19.92
CA PHE A 156 -4.62 1.17 19.72
C PHE A 156 -5.21 2.23 20.62
N LYS A 157 -6.54 2.23 20.80
CA LYS A 157 -7.23 3.24 21.63
C LYS A 157 -6.84 3.14 23.10
N THR A 158 -6.55 1.94 23.61
CA THR A 158 -6.17 1.73 25.01
C THR A 158 -4.79 2.28 25.35
N ILE A 159 -3.95 2.59 24.35
CA ILE A 159 -2.63 3.21 24.55
C ILE A 159 -2.77 4.74 24.77
N LEU A 160 -3.87 5.33 24.28
CA LEU A 160 -4.12 6.76 24.39
C LEU A 160 -4.94 7.08 25.65
N THR A 161 -4.72 8.26 26.22
CA THR A 161 -5.62 8.79 27.25
C THR A 161 -6.97 9.19 26.65
N PRO A 162 -8.04 9.37 27.46
CA PRO A 162 -9.34 9.82 26.96
C PRO A 162 -9.25 11.13 26.15
N GLU A 163 -8.49 12.11 26.63
CA GLU A 163 -8.29 13.39 25.96
C GLU A 163 -7.58 13.25 24.61
N GLN A 164 -6.50 12.44 24.57
CA GLN A 164 -5.75 12.15 23.35
C GLN A 164 -6.62 11.41 22.33
N LEU A 165 -7.48 10.49 22.79
CA LEU A 165 -8.41 9.77 21.94
C LEU A 165 -9.42 10.71 21.30
N THR A 166 -10.02 11.62 22.06
CA THR A 166 -10.95 12.65 21.54
C THR A 166 -10.27 13.51 20.48
N LYS A 167 -9.05 14.02 20.77
CA LYS A 167 -8.26 14.80 19.81
C LYS A 167 -7.96 14.01 18.54
N TRP A 168 -7.61 12.72 18.65
CA TRP A 168 -7.37 11.84 17.51
C TRP A 168 -8.62 11.64 16.64
N GLN A 169 -9.80 11.47 17.26
CA GLN A 169 -11.06 11.31 16.54
C GLN A 169 -11.43 12.57 15.75
N GLU A 170 -11.27 13.75 16.35
CA GLU A 170 -11.52 15.02 15.69
C GLU A 170 -10.57 15.24 14.50
N LEU A 171 -9.28 15.00 14.68
CA LEU A 171 -8.30 15.05 13.58
C LEU A 171 -8.62 14.06 12.46
N LYS A 172 -9.22 12.91 12.79
CA LYS A 172 -9.68 11.94 11.80
C LYS A 172 -10.88 12.49 11.03
N LYS A 173 -11.85 13.08 11.72
CA LYS A 173 -13.04 13.71 11.11
C LYS A 173 -12.64 14.82 10.14
N GLN A 174 -11.81 15.76 10.57
CA GLN A 174 -11.28 16.84 9.73
C GLN A 174 -10.58 16.34 8.45
N LYS A 175 -9.84 15.23 8.55
CA LYS A 175 -9.22 14.60 7.37
C LYS A 175 -10.24 13.94 6.44
N MET A 176 -11.34 13.42 6.97
CA MET A 176 -12.42 12.87 6.14
C MET A 176 -13.15 14.00 5.41
N ASP A 177 -13.45 15.10 6.10
CA ASP A 177 -14.13 16.26 5.52
C ASP A 177 -13.29 16.88 4.40
N ARG A 178 -11.98 17.07 4.64
CA ARG A 178 -11.00 17.51 3.62
C ARG A 178 -10.84 16.57 2.41
N ARG A 179 -11.29 15.32 2.52
CA ARG A 179 -11.25 14.35 1.40
C ARG A 179 -12.59 14.22 0.68
N SER A 180 -13.64 14.82 1.23
CA SER A 180 -15.00 14.80 0.70
C SER A 180 -15.36 16.08 -0.06
N ILE A 181 -14.60 17.16 0.18
CA ILE A 181 -14.45 18.33 -0.69
C ILE A 181 -13.46 17.98 -1.81
#